data_AF-D5RDN3-F1
#
_entry.id   AF-D5RDN3-F1
#
_cell.length_a   1.000
_cell.length_b   1.000
_cell.length_c   1.000
_cell.angle_alpha   90.00
_cell.angle_beta   90.00
_cell.angle_gamma   90.00
#
_symmetry.space_group_name_H-M   'P 1'
#
loop_
_entity.id
_entity.type
_entity.pdbx_description
1 polymer ?
#
loop_
_entity_poly.entity_id
_entity_poly.type
_entity_poly.pdbx_seq_one_letter_code
_entity_poly.pdbx_strand_id
1 'polypeptide(L)'
;MIADAICYPTDGNKNFFWNVPNKPVKTLATGPAYLGDNENSFTYIWGQPVYLYPTQTTDSYNENRVGYYMDKIKELGDSSPRAIVYNFSDFINFVIDGHHKACASALLGESLRCLLIIPGVFTKYYNVKEDKNKIYLAFSSTDISNVDIPERYSSLVKFEIPAPRSKEIIIKDGIVNKRNWEKKYLDSVKKYLTQKEYGRIVDILINDKIEITDDLIEYCLIHFDIKSQTKMEKIIYKLKLLNIEKAQDIALKYAKNSLKYEINKNLREFIYKILVSIKNNNEVEQIFVDYYTYYSENKEDPVLEIINSYWEGLK
;
A
#
# COMPACT_ATOMS: atom_id res chain seq x y z
N MET A 1 0.59 21.98 1.43
CA MET A 1 -0.05 21.72 0.13
C MET A 1 -1.41 21.09 0.36
N ILE A 2 -2.41 21.39 -0.47
CA ILE A 2 -3.68 20.66 -0.49
C ILE A 2 -3.74 19.92 -1.82
N ALA A 3 -4.00 18.62 -1.79
CA ALA A 3 -4.04 17.77 -2.97
C ALA A 3 -5.32 16.94 -3.00
N ASP A 4 -5.78 16.65 -4.21
CA ASP A 4 -6.72 15.57 -4.45
C ASP A 4 -5.99 14.23 -4.30
N ALA A 5 -6.56 13.30 -3.52
CA ALA A 5 -5.92 12.00 -3.28
C ALA A 5 -6.95 10.89 -3.07
N ILE A 6 -6.49 9.66 -3.23
CA ILE A 6 -7.19 8.47 -2.75
C ILE A 6 -6.48 7.91 -1.52
N CYS A 7 -7.26 7.43 -0.56
CA CYS A 7 -6.73 6.74 0.62
C CYS A 7 -7.46 5.41 0.83
N TYR A 8 -6.78 4.47 1.49
CA TYR A 8 -7.35 3.19 1.88
C TYR A 8 -7.74 3.21 3.36
N PRO A 9 -8.95 2.76 3.73
CA PRO A 9 -9.45 2.73 5.10
C PRO A 9 -8.81 1.59 5.93
N THR A 10 -7.49 1.53 5.91
CA THR A 10 -6.62 0.58 6.61
C THR A 10 -5.36 1.29 7.10
N ASP A 11 -4.62 0.66 7.99
CA ASP A 11 -3.35 1.13 8.56
C ASP A 11 -2.11 0.71 7.74
N GLY A 12 -2.32 0.13 6.55
CA GLY A 12 -1.27 -0.45 5.71
C GLY A 12 -0.83 -1.86 6.11
N ASN A 13 -1.48 -2.45 7.11
CA ASN A 13 -1.27 -3.83 7.54
C ASN A 13 -2.58 -4.64 7.64
N LYS A 14 -3.55 -4.31 6.78
CA LYS A 14 -4.86 -4.96 6.71
C LYS A 14 -5.67 -4.89 8.02
N ASN A 15 -5.42 -3.90 8.87
CA ASN A 15 -6.30 -3.61 10.00
C ASN A 15 -7.31 -2.53 9.62
N PHE A 16 -8.55 -2.68 10.07
CA PHE A 16 -9.55 -1.64 9.86
C PHE A 16 -9.11 -0.34 10.52
N PHE A 17 -9.10 0.78 9.77
CA PHE A 17 -8.50 2.02 10.25
C PHE A 17 -9.06 2.49 11.60
N TRP A 18 -10.35 2.26 11.88
CA TRP A 18 -10.98 2.69 13.13
C TRP A 18 -10.95 1.62 14.25
N ASN A 19 -10.29 0.48 14.00
CA ASN A 19 -10.04 -0.57 14.98
C ASN A 19 -8.62 -0.46 15.56
N VAL A 20 -8.24 0.74 16.03
CA VAL A 20 -6.92 0.97 16.60
C VAL A 20 -6.90 0.57 18.08
N PRO A 21 -5.85 -0.10 18.59
CA PRO A 21 -5.69 -0.33 20.02
C PRO A 21 -5.51 0.98 20.81
N ASN A 22 -6.02 1.05 22.04
CA ASN A 22 -5.79 2.20 22.94
C ASN A 22 -4.41 2.19 23.61
N LYS A 23 -3.44 1.53 22.98
CA LYS A 23 -2.06 1.47 23.42
C LYS A 23 -1.16 1.68 22.21
N PRO A 24 0.03 2.27 22.36
CA PRO A 24 0.98 2.40 21.27
C PRO A 24 1.25 1.04 20.62
N VAL A 25 1.14 1.01 19.29
CA VAL A 25 1.50 -0.16 18.47
C VAL A 25 2.42 0.28 17.35
N LYS A 26 3.31 -0.63 16.95
CA LYS A 26 4.13 -0.43 15.77
C LYS A 26 3.28 -0.66 14.52
N THR A 27 3.22 0.33 13.65
CA THR A 27 2.54 0.24 12.36
C THR A 27 3.56 0.48 11.26
N LEU A 28 3.67 -0.42 10.29
CA LEU A 28 4.70 -0.33 9.24
C LEU A 28 4.57 0.97 8.43
N ALA A 29 3.34 1.42 8.18
CA ALA A 29 3.01 2.60 7.40
C ALA A 29 3.48 3.94 8.01
N THR A 30 3.93 3.98 9.27
CA THR A 30 4.49 5.20 9.88
C THR A 30 5.95 5.46 9.47
N GLY A 31 6.56 4.56 8.70
CA GLY A 31 7.90 4.73 8.14
C GLY A 31 7.93 4.46 6.63
N PRO A 32 9.12 4.51 6.00
CA PRO A 32 9.27 4.17 4.59
C PRO A 32 9.08 2.66 4.36
N ALA A 33 8.56 2.29 3.19
CA ALA A 33 8.46 0.92 2.76
C ALA A 33 9.82 0.43 2.25
N TYR A 34 10.44 -0.51 2.97
CA TYR A 34 11.65 -1.19 2.50
C TYR A 34 11.29 -2.30 1.52
N LEU A 35 11.85 -2.21 0.31
CA LEU A 35 11.61 -3.14 -0.80
C LEU A 35 12.80 -4.03 -1.14
N GLY A 36 13.88 -3.96 -0.35
CA GLY A 36 15.05 -4.81 -0.58
C GLY A 36 14.70 -6.28 -0.41
N ASP A 37 15.10 -7.09 -1.39
CA ASP A 37 14.79 -8.51 -1.45
C ASP A 37 16.05 -9.40 -1.55
N ASN A 38 17.25 -8.86 -1.30
CA ASN A 38 18.53 -9.51 -0.90
C ASN A 38 19.70 -8.49 -0.97
N GLU A 39 20.89 -8.88 -0.48
CA GLU A 39 22.08 -8.12 0.01
C GLU A 39 22.53 -6.80 -0.69
N ASN A 40 21.99 -6.40 -1.84
CA ASN A 40 22.47 -5.21 -2.57
C ASN A 40 21.37 -4.25 -3.10
N SER A 41 20.08 -4.43 -2.75
CA SER A 41 19.06 -3.42 -3.06
C SER A 41 18.55 -2.69 -1.81
N PHE A 42 18.99 -1.45 -1.62
CA PHE A 42 18.49 -0.54 -0.59
C PHE A 42 17.37 0.34 -1.15
N THR A 43 16.32 -0.28 -1.71
CA THR A 43 15.19 0.47 -2.25
C THR A 43 14.20 0.78 -1.13
N TYR A 44 13.95 2.07 -0.92
CA TYR A 44 12.95 2.58 0.00
C TYR A 44 11.97 3.46 -0.74
N ILE A 45 10.68 3.29 -0.45
CA ILE A 45 9.63 4.19 -0.91
C ILE A 45 9.10 4.96 0.30
N TRP A 46 9.17 6.28 0.23
CA TRP A 46 8.73 7.19 1.29
C TRP A 46 7.67 8.16 0.79
N GLY A 47 7.02 8.83 1.74
CA GLY A 47 6.16 9.98 1.44
C GLY A 47 4.98 9.66 0.52
N GLN A 48 4.34 8.50 0.71
CA GLN A 48 3.20 8.05 -0.09
C GLN A 48 1.90 8.01 0.76
N PRO A 49 1.21 9.15 0.95
CA PRO A 49 0.14 9.33 1.92
C PRO A 49 -1.16 8.59 1.55
N VAL A 50 -1.24 7.28 1.77
CA VAL A 50 -2.37 6.44 1.31
C VAL A 50 -3.20 5.82 2.44
N TYR A 51 -2.65 5.57 3.62
CA TYR A 51 -3.34 4.88 4.71
C TYR A 51 -3.97 5.84 5.70
N LEU A 52 -4.93 5.35 6.49
CA LEU A 52 -5.73 6.18 7.39
C LEU A 52 -5.50 5.81 8.86
N TYR A 53 -5.53 6.85 9.70
CA TYR A 53 -5.58 6.74 11.14
C TYR A 53 -6.69 7.65 11.70
N PRO A 54 -7.52 7.16 12.63
CA PRO A 54 -8.71 7.85 13.08
C PRO A 54 -8.37 8.91 14.14
N THR A 55 -9.02 10.06 14.06
CA THR A 55 -8.94 11.10 15.12
C THR A 55 -10.19 11.16 16.02
N GLN A 56 -11.31 10.59 15.59
CA GLN A 56 -12.54 10.52 16.38
C GLN A 56 -12.60 9.23 17.18
N THR A 57 -13.20 9.29 18.37
CA THR A 57 -13.52 8.10 19.15
C THR A 57 -14.64 7.31 18.50
N THR A 58 -14.66 5.99 18.66
CA THR A 58 -15.70 5.13 18.07
C THR A 58 -17.12 5.40 18.56
N ASP A 59 -17.30 6.18 19.63
CA ASP A 59 -18.62 6.65 20.09
C ASP A 59 -19.33 7.52 19.04
N SER A 60 -18.58 8.16 18.14
CA SER A 60 -19.13 8.96 17.04
C SER A 60 -19.67 8.11 15.89
N TYR A 61 -19.50 6.79 15.94
CA TYR A 61 -19.98 5.91 14.89
C TYR A 61 -21.50 5.96 14.76
N ASN A 62 -21.98 6.02 13.52
CA ASN A 62 -23.40 6.04 13.19
C ASN A 62 -23.63 5.25 11.90
N GLU A 63 -24.30 4.10 12.00
CA GLU A 63 -24.54 3.20 10.87
C GLU A 63 -25.40 3.85 9.77
N ASN A 64 -26.42 4.64 10.14
CA ASN A 64 -27.26 5.36 9.17
C ASN A 64 -26.43 6.35 8.36
N ARG A 65 -25.44 6.99 8.98
CA ARG A 65 -24.51 7.90 8.29
C ARG A 65 -23.58 7.15 7.35
N VAL A 66 -23.15 5.94 7.72
CA VAL A 66 -22.39 5.05 6.81
C VAL A 66 -23.25 4.67 5.61
N GLY A 67 -24.49 4.21 5.83
CA GLY A 67 -25.43 3.86 4.76
C GLY A 67 -25.66 5.01 3.78
N TYR A 68 -25.91 6.22 4.30
CA TYR A 68 -26.02 7.43 3.49
C TYR A 68 -24.80 7.67 2.58
N TYR A 69 -23.58 7.49 3.09
CA TYR A 69 -22.38 7.68 2.28
C TYR A 69 -22.14 6.53 1.30
N MET A 70 -22.53 5.29 1.63
CA MET A 70 -22.48 4.18 0.68
C MET A 70 -23.37 4.47 -0.54
N ASP A 71 -24.57 4.99 -0.32
CA ASP A 71 -25.49 5.37 -1.40
C ASP A 71 -24.89 6.51 -2.23
N LYS A 72 -24.33 7.54 -1.59
CA LYS A 72 -23.69 8.67 -2.29
C LYS A 72 -22.45 8.28 -3.09
N ILE A 73 -21.65 7.33 -2.61
CA ILE A 73 -20.50 6.81 -3.36
C ILE A 73 -20.98 6.09 -4.62
N LYS A 74 -22.01 5.24 -4.52
CA LYS A 74 -22.58 4.52 -5.67
C LYS A 74 -23.24 5.46 -6.68
N GLU A 75 -23.98 6.46 -6.20
CA GLU A 75 -24.72 7.42 -7.04
C GLU A 75 -23.77 8.36 -7.80
N LEU A 76 -22.74 8.87 -7.13
CA LEU A 76 -21.92 9.98 -7.65
C LEU A 76 -20.55 9.56 -8.19
N GLY A 77 -20.08 8.35 -7.87
CA GLY A 77 -18.79 7.83 -8.31
C GLY A 77 -17.64 8.79 -8.02
N ASP A 78 -17.05 9.33 -9.08
CA ASP A 78 -15.93 10.30 -9.01
C ASP A 78 -16.28 11.61 -8.30
N SER A 79 -17.56 11.99 -8.31
CA SER A 79 -18.08 13.20 -7.68
C SER A 79 -18.53 12.99 -6.23
N SER A 80 -18.25 11.81 -5.65
CA SER A 80 -18.65 11.49 -4.28
C SER A 80 -18.01 12.43 -3.24
N PRO A 81 -18.68 12.66 -2.09
CA PRO A 81 -18.16 13.55 -1.06
C PRO A 81 -16.78 13.14 -0.55
N ARG A 82 -15.83 14.07 -0.60
CA ARG A 82 -14.43 13.84 -0.17
C ARG A 82 -14.30 13.85 1.34
N ALA A 83 -13.46 12.97 1.88
CA ALA A 83 -12.94 13.11 3.23
C ALA A 83 -11.87 14.22 3.27
N ILE A 84 -11.58 14.74 4.46
CA ILE A 84 -10.45 15.66 4.68
C ILE A 84 -9.46 14.92 5.56
N VAL A 85 -8.23 14.80 5.09
CA VAL A 85 -7.18 14.06 5.80
C VAL A 85 -5.91 14.90 5.87
N TYR A 86 -5.15 14.73 6.95
CA TYR A 86 -3.88 15.41 7.20
C TYR A 86 -2.75 14.38 7.16
N ASN A 87 -1.77 14.56 6.29
CA ASN A 87 -0.61 13.68 6.26
C ASN A 87 0.24 13.87 7.52
N PHE A 88 0.36 12.81 8.32
CA PHE A 88 1.19 12.81 9.51
C PHE A 88 2.65 12.56 9.13
N SER A 89 2.90 11.42 8.48
CA SER A 89 4.21 11.00 8.03
C SER A 89 4.10 9.81 7.08
N ASP A 90 5.03 9.72 6.13
CA ASP A 90 5.16 8.66 5.15
C ASP A 90 3.82 8.23 4.53
N PHE A 91 3.24 7.11 4.97
CA PHE A 91 2.02 6.58 4.38
C PHE A 91 0.75 6.88 5.20
N ILE A 92 0.85 7.41 6.42
CA ILE A 92 -0.31 7.59 7.32
C ILE A 92 -0.89 9.00 7.23
N ASN A 93 -2.21 9.05 7.12
CA ASN A 93 -3.00 10.27 7.19
C ASN A 93 -3.99 10.23 8.36
N PHE A 94 -4.07 11.31 9.13
CA PHE A 94 -5.10 11.53 10.12
C PHE A 94 -6.40 11.97 9.46
N VAL A 95 -7.48 11.22 9.71
CA VAL A 95 -8.81 11.59 9.22
C VAL A 95 -9.31 12.77 10.03
N ILE A 96 -9.46 13.95 9.42
CA ILE A 96 -9.99 15.15 10.09
C ILE A 96 -11.52 15.18 9.98
N ASP A 97 -12.03 14.91 8.78
CA ASP A 97 -13.44 14.68 8.49
C ASP A 97 -13.60 13.48 7.57
N GLY A 98 -14.61 12.64 7.82
CA GLY A 98 -14.96 11.56 6.91
C GLY A 98 -14.79 10.15 7.47
N HIS A 99 -14.78 9.94 8.78
CA HIS A 99 -14.75 8.59 9.37
C HIS A 99 -15.87 7.69 8.83
N HIS A 100 -17.12 8.17 8.74
CA HIS A 100 -18.21 7.38 8.14
C HIS A 100 -18.07 7.20 6.63
N LYS A 101 -17.42 8.14 5.91
CA LYS A 101 -17.10 7.99 4.48
C LYS A 101 -16.06 6.87 4.30
N ALA A 102 -15.03 6.83 5.15
CA ALA A 102 -14.04 5.78 5.18
C ALA A 102 -14.66 4.41 5.52
N CYS A 103 -15.59 4.35 6.48
CA CYS A 103 -16.39 3.15 6.75
C CYS A 103 -17.19 2.70 5.52
N ALA A 104 -17.83 3.63 4.80
CA ALA A 104 -18.60 3.34 3.60
C ALA A 104 -17.69 2.79 2.49
N SER A 105 -16.58 3.46 2.18
CA SER A 105 -15.58 3.00 1.22
C SER A 105 -15.05 1.61 1.58
N ALA A 106 -14.75 1.36 2.86
CA ALA A 106 -14.32 0.05 3.34
C ALA A 106 -15.33 -1.04 2.99
N LEU A 107 -16.60 -0.86 3.39
CA LEU A 107 -17.65 -1.85 3.12
C LEU A 107 -17.91 -2.07 1.63
N LEU A 108 -17.72 -1.05 0.80
CA LEU A 108 -17.81 -1.17 -0.66
C LEU A 108 -16.56 -1.83 -1.29
N GLY A 109 -15.44 -1.85 -0.58
CA GLY A 109 -14.15 -2.28 -1.12
C GLY A 109 -13.52 -1.24 -2.07
N GLU A 110 -13.92 0.02 -1.93
CA GLU A 110 -13.52 1.13 -2.78
C GLU A 110 -12.43 1.98 -2.11
N SER A 111 -11.66 2.72 -2.90
CA SER A 111 -10.79 3.75 -2.33
C SER A 111 -11.60 4.94 -1.81
N LEU A 112 -11.11 5.61 -0.76
CA LEU A 112 -11.71 6.82 -0.21
C LEU A 112 -11.14 8.05 -0.91
N ARG A 113 -11.99 8.86 -1.54
CA ARG A 113 -11.59 10.15 -2.11
C ARG A 113 -11.38 11.17 -1.01
N CYS A 114 -10.26 11.87 -1.08
CA CYS A 114 -9.80 12.77 -0.04
C CYS A 114 -9.39 14.13 -0.62
N LEU A 115 -9.54 15.16 0.21
CA LEU A 115 -8.73 16.37 0.18
C LEU A 115 -7.61 16.16 1.21
N LEU A 116 -6.40 15.99 0.71
CA LEU A 116 -5.22 15.69 1.50
C LEU A 116 -4.46 16.98 1.81
N ILE A 117 -4.27 17.25 3.10
CA ILE A 117 -3.43 18.33 3.60
C ILE A 117 -2.04 17.76 3.87
N ILE A 118 -1.04 18.23 3.13
CA ILE A 118 0.35 17.82 3.31
C ILE A 118 1.12 18.96 3.97
N PRO A 119 1.68 18.75 5.18
CA PRO A 119 2.49 19.77 5.83
C PRO A 119 3.78 20.01 5.02
N GLY A 120 4.19 21.27 4.96
CA GLY A 120 5.46 21.66 4.38
C GLY A 120 6.55 21.59 5.43
N VAL A 121 7.65 20.89 5.14
CA VAL A 121 8.82 20.80 6.00
C VAL A 121 10.01 21.45 5.30
N PHE A 122 10.62 22.44 5.95
CA PHE A 122 11.87 23.01 5.47
C PHE A 122 13.02 22.08 5.77
N THR A 123 13.69 21.63 4.72
CA THR A 123 14.85 20.74 4.86
C THR A 123 16.07 21.39 4.24
N LYS A 124 17.19 21.24 4.93
CA LYS A 124 18.52 21.65 4.47
C LYS A 124 19.40 20.42 4.41
N TYR A 125 19.98 20.16 3.25
CA TYR A 125 20.96 19.10 3.08
C TYR A 125 22.19 19.61 2.35
N TYR A 126 23.32 18.98 2.64
CA TYR A 126 24.56 19.26 1.94
C TYR A 126 24.58 18.50 0.62
N ASN A 127 24.65 19.22 -0.50
CA ASN A 127 24.85 18.60 -1.80
C ASN A 127 26.36 18.45 -2.03
N VAL A 128 26.85 17.20 -1.94
CA VAL A 128 28.27 16.86 -2.10
C VAL A 128 28.79 17.20 -3.51
N LYS A 129 27.95 17.05 -4.54
CA LYS A 129 28.36 17.31 -5.94
C LYS A 129 28.54 18.80 -6.23
N GLU A 130 27.73 19.65 -5.60
CA GLU A 130 27.73 21.10 -5.82
C GLU A 130 28.44 21.87 -4.69
N ASP A 131 29.04 21.16 -3.74
CA ASP A 131 29.75 21.67 -2.57
C ASP A 131 28.99 22.79 -1.82
N LYS A 132 27.66 22.66 -1.74
CA LYS A 132 26.80 23.67 -1.13
C LYS A 132 25.57 23.08 -0.49
N ASN A 133 25.03 23.82 0.48
CA ASN A 133 23.73 23.50 1.05
C ASN A 133 22.61 23.81 0.07
N LYS A 134 21.69 22.88 -0.11
CA LYS A 134 20.41 23.12 -0.77
C LYS A 134 19.31 23.19 0.29
N ILE A 135 18.43 24.17 0.13
CA ILE A 135 17.25 24.36 0.97
C ILE A 135 16.03 24.10 0.10
N TYR A 136 15.13 23.27 0.57
CA TYR A 136 13.90 22.95 -0.11
C TYR A 136 12.73 22.90 0.88
N LEU A 137 11.54 23.16 0.36
CA LEU A 137 10.28 22.95 1.05
C LEU A 137 9.71 21.61 0.57
N ALA A 138 9.75 20.61 1.45
CA ALA A 138 9.25 19.27 1.18
C ALA A 138 7.77 19.17 1.54
N PHE A 139 6.98 18.62 0.64
CA PHE A 139 5.62 18.16 0.87
C PHE A 139 5.57 16.66 0.59
N SER A 140 5.78 15.86 1.64
CA SER A 140 5.87 14.39 1.51
C SER A 140 6.99 13.99 0.53
N SER A 141 6.70 13.36 -0.61
CA SER A 141 7.68 12.98 -1.64
C SER A 141 7.94 14.06 -2.69
N THR A 142 7.38 15.26 -2.55
CA THR A 142 7.52 16.36 -3.52
C THR A 142 8.30 17.51 -2.92
N ASP A 143 9.38 17.91 -3.58
CA ASP A 143 10.24 19.00 -3.12
C ASP A 143 10.09 20.23 -4.02
N ILE A 144 10.00 21.41 -3.40
CA ILE A 144 10.05 22.70 -4.07
C ILE A 144 11.36 23.38 -3.68
N SER A 145 12.17 23.74 -4.66
CA SER A 145 13.42 24.47 -4.43
C SER A 145 13.13 25.83 -3.80
N ASN A 146 14.01 26.30 -2.92
CA ASN A 146 13.83 27.61 -2.28
C ASN A 146 13.71 28.78 -3.27
N VAL A 147 14.36 28.67 -4.44
CA VAL A 147 14.29 29.70 -5.50
C VAL A 147 12.91 29.76 -6.17
N ASP A 148 12.14 28.67 -6.11
CA ASP A 148 10.81 28.56 -6.71
C ASP A 148 9.70 28.92 -5.72
N ILE A 149 10.02 29.18 -4.45
CA ILE A 149 9.06 29.59 -3.44
C ILE A 149 8.75 31.08 -3.63
N PRO A 150 7.48 31.46 -3.91
CA PRO A 150 7.11 32.86 -4.06
C PRO A 150 7.47 33.70 -2.83
N GLU A 151 8.00 34.90 -3.05
CA GLU A 151 8.51 35.79 -2.00
C GLU A 151 7.47 36.08 -0.90
N ARG A 152 6.17 36.15 -1.24
CA ARG A 152 5.08 36.33 -0.27
C ARG A 152 5.00 35.23 0.80
N TYR A 153 5.58 34.06 0.55
CA TYR A 153 5.63 32.94 1.48
C TYR A 153 6.98 32.83 2.21
N SER A 154 7.97 33.67 1.86
CA SER A 154 9.30 33.70 2.51
C SER A 154 9.22 33.96 4.01
N SER A 155 8.25 34.75 4.47
CA SER A 155 8.03 35.06 5.89
C SER A 155 7.40 33.92 6.69
N LEU A 156 6.76 32.95 6.03
CA LEU A 156 6.26 31.72 6.65
C LEU A 156 7.39 30.70 6.89
N VAL A 157 8.55 30.92 6.26
CA VAL A 157 9.78 30.14 6.43
C VAL A 157 10.47 30.55 7.71
N LYS A 158 9.83 30.33 8.86
CA LYS A 158 10.52 30.42 10.14
C LYS A 158 11.35 29.15 10.30
N PHE A 159 12.67 29.28 10.12
CA PHE A 159 13.63 28.27 10.57
C PHE A 159 13.61 28.24 12.10
N GLU A 160 12.64 27.55 12.68
CA GLU A 160 12.71 27.16 14.08
C GLU A 160 13.51 25.86 14.12
N ILE A 161 14.80 25.97 14.46
CA ILE A 161 15.55 24.80 14.96
C ILE A 161 14.84 24.45 16.27
N PRO A 162 14.19 23.27 16.39
CA PRO A 162 13.59 22.88 17.65
C PRO A 162 14.67 22.97 18.70
N ALA A 163 14.45 23.75 19.76
CA ALA A 163 15.42 23.83 20.85
C ALA A 163 15.77 22.38 21.28
N PRO A 164 17.05 22.03 21.53
CA PRO A 164 17.49 20.64 21.77
C PRO A 164 16.82 19.91 22.94
N ARG A 165 15.89 20.57 23.64
CA ARG A 165 15.05 20.06 24.71
C ARG A 165 13.70 20.79 24.62
N SER A 166 12.81 20.35 23.74
CA SER A 166 11.39 20.57 24.00
C SER A 166 11.10 19.95 25.38
N LYS A 167 10.36 20.66 26.24
CA LYS A 167 9.82 20.06 27.48
C LYS A 167 9.22 18.72 27.11
N GLU A 168 9.54 17.67 27.88
CA GLU A 168 8.94 16.36 27.73
C GLU A 168 7.41 16.53 27.67
N ILE A 169 6.84 16.37 26.48
CA ILE A 169 5.38 16.46 26.31
C ILE A 169 4.86 15.12 26.81
N ILE A 170 4.36 15.11 28.04
CA ILE A 170 3.66 13.95 28.58
C ILE A 170 2.31 13.86 27.86
N ILE A 171 2.27 13.08 26.78
CA ILE A 171 1.04 12.72 26.11
C ILE A 171 0.38 11.64 26.97
N LYS A 172 -0.83 11.93 27.46
CA LYS A 172 -1.65 10.90 28.11
C LYS A 172 -2.30 10.05 27.04
N ASP A 173 -2.30 8.74 27.24
CA ASP A 173 -3.02 7.82 26.36
C ASP A 173 -4.50 8.21 26.30
N GLY A 174 -4.99 8.38 25.07
CA GLY A 174 -6.40 8.60 24.77
C GLY A 174 -7.10 7.28 24.48
N ILE A 175 -8.40 7.21 24.80
CA ILE A 175 -9.25 6.08 24.39
C ILE A 175 -9.91 6.44 23.07
N VAL A 176 -9.38 5.93 21.96
CA VAL A 176 -9.93 6.12 20.61
C VAL A 176 -10.95 5.03 20.30
N ASN A 177 -10.66 3.79 20.66
CA ASN A 177 -11.51 2.65 20.36
C ASN A 177 -12.21 2.13 21.62
N LYS A 178 -13.53 2.23 21.64
CA LYS A 178 -14.39 1.84 22.77
C LYS A 178 -15.36 0.71 22.41
N ARG A 179 -15.22 0.12 21.22
CA ARG A 179 -16.14 -0.90 20.72
C ARG A 179 -15.39 -2.06 20.08
N ASN A 180 -16.11 -3.17 19.94
CA ASN A 180 -15.72 -4.20 18.99
C ASN A 180 -16.36 -3.90 17.63
N TRP A 181 -15.60 -4.14 16.57
CA TRP A 181 -16.05 -3.96 15.20
C TRP A 181 -16.67 -5.23 14.65
N GLU A 182 -17.74 -5.08 13.88
CA GLU A 182 -18.40 -6.18 13.22
C GLU A 182 -17.48 -6.81 12.17
N LYS A 183 -17.64 -8.12 11.95
CA LYS A 183 -16.85 -8.89 10.99
C LYS A 183 -16.81 -8.26 9.59
N LYS A 184 -17.91 -7.64 9.14
CA LYS A 184 -17.98 -6.93 7.86
C LYS A 184 -16.90 -5.85 7.70
N TYR A 185 -16.55 -5.13 8.77
CA TYR A 185 -15.49 -4.12 8.73
C TYR A 185 -14.10 -4.76 8.78
N LEU A 186 -13.92 -5.76 9.65
CA LEU A 186 -12.64 -6.46 9.77
C LEU A 186 -12.24 -7.18 8.47
N ASP A 187 -13.21 -7.77 7.78
CA ASP A 187 -12.97 -8.47 6.51
C ASP A 187 -12.84 -7.51 5.32
N SER A 188 -13.50 -6.34 5.38
CA SER A 188 -13.51 -5.38 4.28
C SER A 188 -12.11 -4.91 3.87
N VAL A 189 -11.19 -4.80 4.82
CA VAL A 189 -9.86 -4.25 4.58
C VAL A 189 -8.87 -5.21 3.93
N LYS A 190 -9.23 -6.49 3.83
CA LYS A 190 -8.39 -7.53 3.19
C LYS A 190 -8.16 -7.28 1.70
N LYS A 191 -9.03 -6.47 1.08
CA LYS A 191 -8.97 -6.08 -0.33
C LYS A 191 -7.90 -5.01 -0.61
N TYR A 192 -7.50 -4.23 0.39
CA TYR A 192 -6.51 -3.17 0.21
C TYR A 192 -5.08 -3.70 0.29
N LEU A 193 -4.20 -2.99 -0.41
CA LEU A 193 -2.77 -3.28 -0.44
C LEU A 193 -2.13 -2.96 0.91
N THR A 194 -1.25 -3.84 1.36
CA THR A 194 -0.31 -3.56 2.45
C THR A 194 0.71 -2.50 2.04
N GLN A 195 1.39 -1.89 3.01
CA GLN A 195 2.41 -0.88 2.75
C GLN A 195 3.52 -1.41 1.82
N LYS A 196 3.99 -2.65 2.01
CA LYS A 196 5.00 -3.26 1.14
C LYS A 196 4.47 -3.45 -0.29
N GLU A 197 3.24 -3.96 -0.44
CA GLU A 197 2.61 -4.15 -1.76
C GLU A 197 2.42 -2.82 -2.49
N TYR A 198 1.93 -1.78 -1.80
CA TYR A 198 1.77 -0.45 -2.37
C TYR A 198 3.13 0.17 -2.72
N GLY A 199 4.12 0.05 -1.83
CA GLY A 199 5.49 0.50 -2.09
C GLY A 199 6.07 -0.12 -3.36
N ARG A 200 5.92 -1.44 -3.57
CA ARG A 200 6.35 -2.11 -4.80
C ARG A 200 5.68 -1.55 -6.05
N ILE A 201 4.38 -1.25 -5.96
CA ILE A 201 3.65 -0.64 -7.07
C ILE A 201 4.22 0.74 -7.40
N VAL A 202 4.45 1.58 -6.38
CA VAL A 202 5.04 2.90 -6.57
C VAL A 202 6.45 2.82 -7.17
N ASP A 203 7.29 1.90 -6.68
CA ASP A 203 8.63 1.68 -7.23
C ASP A 203 8.58 1.33 -8.71
N ILE A 204 7.70 0.41 -9.09
CA ILE A 204 7.50 0.01 -10.49
C ILE A 204 6.96 1.15 -11.35
N LEU A 205 6.09 2.01 -10.81
CA LEU A 205 5.51 3.12 -11.58
C LEU A 205 6.46 4.31 -11.72
N ILE A 206 7.28 4.60 -10.71
CA ILE A 206 8.11 5.80 -10.64
C ILE A 206 9.55 5.51 -11.08
N ASN A 207 10.15 4.46 -10.55
CA ASN A 207 11.58 4.18 -10.73
C ASN A 207 11.84 3.24 -11.90
N ASP A 208 10.87 2.38 -12.25
CA ASP A 208 11.05 1.38 -13.29
C ASP A 208 10.26 1.67 -14.57
N LYS A 209 10.96 2.12 -15.62
CA LYS A 209 10.37 2.36 -16.95
C LYS A 209 10.26 1.09 -17.80
N ILE A 210 10.05 -0.08 -17.18
CA ILE A 210 9.91 -1.34 -17.91
C ILE A 210 8.76 -1.26 -18.93
N GLU A 211 9.11 -1.36 -20.20
CA GLU A 211 8.17 -1.52 -21.30
C GLU A 211 7.81 -3.01 -21.39
N ILE A 212 6.50 -3.30 -21.34
CA ILE A 212 6.01 -4.67 -21.37
C ILE A 212 5.76 -5.03 -22.83
N THR A 213 6.67 -5.82 -23.40
CA THR A 213 6.53 -6.42 -24.74
C THR A 213 6.28 -7.92 -24.62
N ASP A 214 5.67 -8.52 -25.63
CA ASP A 214 5.42 -9.97 -25.64
C ASP A 214 6.75 -10.76 -25.68
N ASP A 215 7.76 -10.27 -26.41
CA ASP A 215 9.12 -10.85 -26.40
C ASP A 215 9.74 -10.90 -24.99
N LEU A 216 9.55 -9.84 -24.20
CA LEU A 216 10.08 -9.79 -22.84
C LEU A 216 9.34 -10.77 -21.92
N ILE A 217 8.03 -10.91 -22.09
CA ILE A 217 7.21 -11.88 -21.36
C ILE A 217 7.68 -13.30 -21.70
N GLU A 218 7.79 -13.63 -22.99
CA GLU A 218 8.22 -14.94 -23.45
C GLU A 218 9.62 -15.30 -22.94
N TYR A 219 10.56 -14.35 -23.03
CA TYR A 219 11.89 -14.51 -22.46
C TYR A 219 11.84 -14.86 -20.97
N CYS A 220 11.05 -14.13 -20.18
CA CYS A 220 10.94 -14.37 -18.74
C CYS A 220 10.14 -15.65 -18.40
N LEU A 221 9.35 -16.20 -19.32
CA LEU A 221 8.62 -17.46 -19.14
C LEU A 221 9.49 -18.71 -19.35
N ILE A 222 10.64 -18.57 -20.01
CA ILE A 222 11.58 -19.66 -20.29
C ILE A 222 12.90 -19.53 -19.51
N HIS A 223 13.25 -18.32 -19.05
CA HIS A 223 14.45 -18.06 -18.25
C HIS A 223 14.10 -17.77 -16.79
N PHE A 224 14.70 -18.55 -15.87
CA PHE A 224 14.47 -18.45 -14.43
C PHE A 224 15.71 -17.99 -13.66
N ASP A 225 16.64 -17.28 -14.28
CA ASP A 225 17.73 -16.61 -13.56
C ASP A 225 17.21 -15.39 -12.77
N ILE A 226 17.99 -14.91 -11.79
CA ILE A 226 17.61 -13.81 -10.90
C ILE A 226 17.12 -12.57 -11.66
N LYS A 227 17.74 -12.22 -12.79
CA LYS A 227 17.34 -11.03 -13.57
C LYS A 227 15.98 -11.24 -14.22
N SER A 228 15.74 -12.42 -14.80
CA SER A 228 14.47 -12.78 -15.44
C SER A 228 13.33 -12.89 -14.43
N GLN A 229 13.58 -13.47 -13.26
CA GLN A 229 12.61 -13.49 -12.16
C GLN A 229 12.24 -12.07 -11.70
N THR A 230 13.24 -11.19 -11.53
CA THR A 230 13.02 -9.79 -11.13
C THR A 230 12.16 -9.04 -12.17
N LYS A 231 12.42 -9.27 -13.47
CA LYS A 231 11.60 -8.70 -14.55
C LYS A 231 10.18 -9.25 -14.54
N MET A 232 10.01 -10.56 -14.36
CA MET A 232 8.69 -11.19 -14.27
C MET A 232 7.86 -10.62 -13.11
N GLU A 233 8.45 -10.46 -11.93
CA GLU A 233 7.78 -9.84 -10.78
C GLU A 233 7.20 -8.47 -11.16
N LYS A 234 8.02 -7.63 -11.79
CA LYS A 234 7.64 -6.28 -12.21
C LYS A 234 6.55 -6.27 -13.28
N ILE A 235 6.66 -7.14 -14.28
CA ILE A 235 5.64 -7.32 -15.33
C ILE A 235 4.29 -7.67 -14.70
N ILE A 236 4.26 -8.65 -13.81
CA ILE A 236 3.01 -9.12 -13.20
C ILE A 236 2.41 -8.07 -12.28
N TYR A 237 3.20 -7.35 -11.48
CA TYR A 237 2.69 -6.25 -10.66
C TYR A 237 2.07 -5.14 -11.52
N LYS A 238 2.74 -4.73 -12.60
CA LYS A 238 2.22 -3.69 -13.51
C LYS A 238 0.96 -4.15 -14.23
N LEU A 239 0.91 -5.40 -14.71
CA LEU A 239 -0.28 -5.96 -15.34
C LEU A 239 -1.42 -6.16 -14.33
N LYS A 240 -1.15 -6.54 -13.08
CA LYS A 240 -2.20 -6.66 -12.05
C LYS A 240 -2.99 -5.34 -11.87
N LEU A 241 -2.35 -4.20 -12.13
CA LEU A 241 -2.98 -2.87 -12.07
C LEU A 241 -3.66 -2.47 -13.38
N LEU A 242 -3.05 -2.78 -14.52
CA LEU A 242 -3.49 -2.28 -15.82
C LEU A 242 -4.38 -3.26 -16.60
N ASN A 243 -4.16 -4.56 -16.42
CA ASN A 243 -4.84 -5.65 -17.12
C ASN A 243 -4.72 -6.96 -16.30
N ILE A 244 -5.67 -7.16 -15.38
CA ILE A 244 -5.69 -8.31 -14.47
C ILE A 244 -5.78 -9.65 -15.20
N GLU A 245 -6.50 -9.72 -16.31
CA GLU A 245 -6.66 -10.93 -17.11
C GLU A 245 -5.31 -11.36 -17.72
N LYS A 246 -4.56 -10.41 -18.30
CA LYS A 246 -3.20 -10.69 -18.81
C LYS A 246 -2.24 -11.07 -17.68
N ALA A 247 -2.38 -10.47 -16.50
CA ALA A 247 -1.59 -10.85 -15.33
C ALA A 247 -1.87 -12.30 -14.89
N GLN A 248 -3.14 -12.70 -14.89
CA GLN A 248 -3.57 -14.06 -14.54
C GLN A 248 -3.06 -15.10 -15.54
N ASP A 249 -3.18 -14.84 -16.85
CA ASP A 249 -2.65 -15.72 -17.91
C ASP A 249 -1.14 -15.93 -17.78
N ILE A 250 -0.37 -14.85 -17.60
CA ILE A 250 1.08 -14.93 -17.44
C ILE A 250 1.45 -15.65 -16.13
N ALA A 251 0.76 -15.36 -15.03
CA ALA A 251 1.02 -16.02 -13.76
C ALA A 251 0.80 -17.54 -13.85
N LEU A 252 -0.26 -17.97 -14.54
CA LEU A 252 -0.56 -19.38 -14.80
C LEU A 252 0.55 -20.04 -15.62
N LYS A 253 0.96 -19.43 -16.74
CA LYS A 253 2.07 -19.93 -17.58
C LYS A 253 3.39 -20.00 -16.80
N TYR A 254 3.68 -18.97 -16.00
CA TYR A 254 4.89 -18.91 -15.19
C TYR A 254 4.90 -20.00 -14.11
N ALA A 255 3.79 -20.21 -13.40
CA ALA A 255 3.68 -21.25 -12.40
C ALA A 255 3.93 -22.64 -13.00
N LYS A 256 3.32 -22.93 -14.16
CA LYS A 256 3.49 -24.20 -14.88
C LYS A 256 4.94 -24.43 -15.31
N ASN A 257 5.60 -23.43 -15.87
CA ASN A 257 6.96 -23.55 -16.37
C ASN A 257 8.02 -23.58 -15.25
N SER A 258 7.73 -22.95 -14.11
CA SER A 258 8.69 -22.77 -13.01
C SER A 258 8.71 -23.90 -11.97
N LEU A 259 7.80 -24.89 -12.04
CA LEU A 259 7.66 -25.98 -11.06
C LEU A 259 8.96 -26.68 -10.67
N LYS A 260 9.92 -26.80 -11.60
CA LYS A 260 11.20 -27.50 -11.40
C LYS A 260 12.39 -26.57 -11.12
N TYR A 261 12.15 -25.26 -11.01
CA TYR A 261 13.19 -24.25 -10.87
C TYR A 261 13.15 -23.61 -9.49
N GLU A 262 14.30 -23.14 -9.02
CA GLU A 262 14.38 -22.36 -7.80
C GLU A 262 13.89 -20.93 -8.06
N ILE A 263 12.71 -20.61 -7.53
CA ILE A 263 12.10 -19.29 -7.66
C ILE A 263 12.18 -18.53 -6.36
N ASN A 264 12.51 -17.23 -6.46
CA ASN A 264 12.45 -16.28 -5.38
C ASN A 264 11.12 -16.44 -4.60
N LYS A 265 11.24 -16.60 -3.29
CA LYS A 265 10.11 -16.88 -2.41
C LYS A 265 8.97 -15.85 -2.55
N ASN A 266 9.31 -14.56 -2.60
CA ASN A 266 8.32 -13.49 -2.70
C ASN A 266 7.58 -13.53 -4.04
N LEU A 267 8.31 -13.73 -5.15
CA LEU A 267 7.70 -13.88 -6.47
C LEU A 267 6.77 -15.10 -6.50
N ARG A 268 7.24 -16.25 -6.00
CA ARG A 268 6.45 -17.49 -5.98
C ARG A 268 5.17 -17.33 -5.16
N GLU A 269 5.24 -16.78 -3.95
CA GLU A 269 4.04 -16.47 -3.17
C GLU A 269 3.09 -15.52 -3.92
N PHE A 270 3.64 -14.52 -4.61
CA PHE A 270 2.85 -13.55 -5.36
C PHE A 270 2.11 -14.18 -6.54
N ILE A 271 2.78 -15.04 -7.31
CA ILE A 271 2.17 -15.84 -8.39
C ILE A 271 1.00 -16.65 -7.85
N TYR A 272 1.22 -17.45 -6.80
CA TYR A 272 0.20 -18.35 -6.29
C TYR A 272 -0.99 -17.60 -5.67
N LYS A 273 -0.78 -16.42 -5.06
CA LYS A 273 -1.87 -15.53 -4.63
C LYS A 273 -2.74 -15.07 -5.82
N ILE A 274 -2.16 -14.87 -7.00
CA ILE A 274 -2.94 -14.57 -8.22
C ILE A 274 -3.71 -15.80 -8.67
N LEU A 275 -3.08 -16.98 -8.72
CA LEU A 275 -3.75 -18.21 -9.13
C LEU A 275 -4.96 -18.54 -8.25
N VAL A 276 -4.85 -18.36 -6.93
CA VAL A 276 -5.96 -18.60 -5.98
C VAL A 276 -7.20 -17.73 -6.28
N SER A 277 -7.02 -16.58 -6.91
CA SER A 277 -8.12 -15.69 -7.33
C SER A 277 -8.88 -16.21 -8.56
N ILE A 278 -8.31 -17.14 -9.33
CA ILE A 278 -8.89 -17.72 -10.53
C ILE A 278 -9.69 -18.97 -10.12
N LYS A 279 -10.94 -18.78 -9.69
CA LYS A 279 -11.81 -19.87 -9.22
C LYS A 279 -12.32 -20.75 -10.36
N ASN A 280 -12.57 -22.04 -10.05
CA ASN A 280 -13.16 -23.04 -10.94
C ASN A 280 -12.36 -23.23 -12.24
N ASN A 281 -11.03 -23.28 -12.13
CA ASN A 281 -10.14 -23.45 -13.28
C ASN A 281 -9.32 -24.73 -13.13
N ASN A 282 -9.60 -25.72 -13.98
CA ASN A 282 -8.97 -27.04 -13.94
C ASN A 282 -7.43 -26.98 -14.11
N GLU A 283 -6.91 -26.02 -14.87
CA GLU A 283 -5.45 -25.88 -15.04
C GLU A 283 -4.79 -25.34 -13.77
N VAL A 284 -5.43 -24.39 -13.09
CA VAL A 284 -4.97 -23.91 -11.77
C VAL A 284 -5.00 -25.03 -10.74
N GLU A 285 -6.07 -25.83 -10.71
CA GLU A 285 -6.20 -26.97 -9.80
C GLU A 285 -5.13 -28.02 -10.06
N GLN A 286 -4.81 -28.31 -11.33
CA GLN A 286 -3.73 -29.22 -11.67
C GLN A 286 -2.37 -28.68 -11.22
N ILE A 287 -2.08 -27.38 -11.42
CA ILE A 287 -0.83 -26.75 -10.93
C ILE A 287 -0.71 -26.89 -9.41
N PHE A 288 -1.82 -26.74 -8.68
CA PHE A 288 -1.81 -26.92 -7.22
C PHE A 288 -1.51 -28.36 -6.81
N VAL A 289 -2.11 -29.35 -7.49
CA VAL A 289 -1.81 -30.77 -7.27
C VAL A 289 -0.35 -31.09 -7.59
N ASP A 290 0.16 -30.58 -8.70
CA ASP A 290 1.56 -30.74 -9.10
C ASP A 290 2.48 -30.12 -8.07
N TYR A 291 2.15 -28.93 -7.56
CA TYR A 291 2.92 -28.26 -6.52
C TYR A 291 2.97 -29.09 -5.22
N TYR A 292 1.85 -29.64 -4.75
CA TYR A 292 1.86 -30.57 -3.61
C TYR A 292 2.75 -31.77 -3.89
N THR A 293 2.68 -32.35 -5.10
CA THR A 293 3.48 -33.52 -5.45
C THR A 293 4.98 -33.21 -5.38
N TYR A 294 5.40 -32.05 -5.91
CA TYR A 294 6.81 -31.64 -5.95
C TYR A 294 7.35 -31.12 -4.62
N TYR A 295 6.53 -30.45 -3.80
CA TYR A 295 6.96 -29.76 -2.57
C TYR A 295 6.39 -30.34 -1.27
N SER A 296 5.72 -31.50 -1.32
CA SER A 296 5.06 -32.15 -0.16
C SER A 296 5.95 -32.37 1.06
N GLU A 297 7.26 -32.52 0.86
CA GLU A 297 8.22 -32.72 1.95
C GLU A 297 8.55 -31.41 2.71
N ASN A 298 8.33 -30.25 2.09
CA ASN A 298 8.57 -28.94 2.70
C ASN A 298 7.28 -28.35 3.28
N LYS A 299 6.82 -28.93 4.39
CA LYS A 299 5.57 -28.53 5.07
C LYS A 299 5.53 -27.08 5.55
N GLU A 300 6.66 -26.40 5.59
CA GLU A 300 6.77 -25.00 6.01
C GLU A 300 6.75 -24.00 4.84
N ASP A 301 6.57 -24.47 3.59
CA ASP A 301 6.43 -23.56 2.45
C ASP A 301 5.11 -22.77 2.53
N PRO A 302 5.14 -21.43 2.69
CA PRO A 302 3.92 -20.62 2.83
C PRO A 302 3.01 -20.66 1.60
N VAL A 303 3.51 -21.13 0.45
CA VAL A 303 2.69 -21.34 -0.74
C VAL A 303 1.65 -22.44 -0.51
N LEU A 304 1.95 -23.46 0.31
CA LEU A 304 0.99 -24.52 0.63
C LEU A 304 -0.23 -23.97 1.38
N GLU A 305 -0.02 -23.02 2.29
CA GLU A 305 -1.11 -22.34 3.00
C GLU A 305 -1.96 -21.49 2.03
N ILE A 306 -1.30 -20.79 1.10
CA ILE A 306 -1.97 -20.03 0.04
C ILE A 306 -2.85 -20.97 -0.81
N ILE A 307 -2.32 -22.11 -1.25
CA ILE A 307 -3.06 -23.10 -2.05
C ILE A 307 -4.24 -23.67 -1.26
N ASN A 308 -4.07 -24.03 0.02
CA ASN A 308 -5.15 -24.54 0.86
C ASN A 308 -6.36 -23.60 0.90
N SER A 309 -6.12 -22.29 0.94
CA SER A 309 -7.19 -21.27 0.93
C SER A 309 -8.05 -21.28 -0.34
N TYR A 310 -7.56 -21.86 -1.45
CA TYR A 310 -8.33 -22.00 -2.68
C TYR A 310 -9.59 -22.83 -2.46
N TRP A 311 -9.44 -23.97 -1.79
CA TRP A 311 -10.49 -24.97 -1.56
C TRP A 311 -11.47 -24.56 -0.45
N GLU A 312 -11.00 -23.80 0.54
CA GLU A 312 -11.87 -23.26 1.59
C GLU A 312 -12.93 -22.30 1.03
N GLY A 313 -12.58 -21.55 -0.02
CA GLY A 313 -13.47 -20.62 -0.68
C GLY A 313 -14.44 -21.24 -1.71
N LEU A 314 -14.41 -22.56 -1.91
CA LEU A 314 -15.35 -23.29 -2.78
C LEU A 314 -16.50 -23.94 -1.99
N LYS A 315 -16.47 -23.88 -0.66
CA LYS A 315 -17.52 -24.38 0.24
C LYS A 315 -18.58 -23.32 0.52
#